data_AF-A0A6L7U7E4-F1
#
_entry.id   AF-A0A6L7U7E4-F1
#
_cell.length_a   1.000
_cell.length_b   1.000
_cell.length_c   1.000
_cell.angle_alpha   90.00
_cell.angle_beta   90.00
_cell.angle_gamma   90.00
#
_symmetry.space_group_name_H-M   'P 1'
#
loop_
_entity.id
_entity.type
_entity.pdbx_description
1 polymer ?
#
loop_
_entity_poly.entity_id
_entity_poly.type
_entity_poly.pdbx_seq_one_letter_code
_entity_poly.pdbx_strand_id
1 'polypeptide(L)'
;MFKPHSGMRYAGLLLVLLIALSLVLAGCRNRRNQPEDTTPVPPTPVVEDSAPVPTFTPTPDMPPEPTDTPVPAEPTATDTPETPQTVAIVQANLRQGPSTFYPIVGQVQQNGAVEVVAQSPDLQWLQLANDSWIYKPLVAGVPEDLPIAIGVEATPRPTAVPRPTATPTRPPPPTRTPT
;
A
#
# COMPACT_ATOMS: atom_id res chain seq x y z
N MET A 1 -46.86 43.08 -18.52
CA MET A 1 -46.64 42.09 -17.44
C MET A 1 -45.19 41.62 -17.53
N PHE A 2 -44.24 42.39 -16.97
CA PHE A 2 -42.80 42.07 -16.97
C PHE A 2 -42.45 41.35 -15.67
N LYS A 3 -41.92 40.13 -15.78
CA LYS A 3 -41.47 39.29 -14.67
C LYS A 3 -40.08 39.77 -14.24
N PRO A 4 -39.84 40.16 -12.97
CA PRO A 4 -38.54 40.71 -12.57
C PRO A 4 -37.46 39.63 -12.42
N HIS A 5 -36.25 39.99 -12.82
CA HIS A 5 -35.02 39.20 -12.78
C HIS A 5 -34.65 38.71 -11.37
N SER A 6 -34.90 37.43 -11.08
CA SER A 6 -34.46 36.76 -9.84
C SER A 6 -33.10 36.06 -9.99
N GLY A 7 -32.63 35.76 -11.21
CA GLY A 7 -31.43 34.94 -11.43
C GLY A 7 -30.09 35.58 -11.00
N MET A 8 -29.97 36.91 -11.02
CA MET A 8 -28.68 37.57 -10.80
C MET A 8 -28.32 37.73 -9.31
N ARG A 9 -29.31 37.69 -8.41
CA ARG A 9 -29.10 37.78 -6.96
C ARG A 9 -28.69 36.43 -6.36
N TYR A 10 -29.24 35.32 -6.88
CA TYR A 10 -28.86 33.98 -6.45
C TYR A 10 -27.45 33.57 -6.90
N ALA A 11 -27.02 33.99 -8.09
CA ALA A 11 -25.66 33.72 -8.58
C ALA A 11 -24.58 34.37 -7.70
N GLY A 12 -24.81 35.62 -7.26
CA GLY A 12 -23.90 36.31 -6.33
C GLY A 12 -23.88 35.66 -4.94
N LEU A 13 -25.05 35.25 -4.43
CA LEU A 13 -25.15 34.63 -3.12
C LEU A 13 -24.54 33.22 -3.10
N LEU A 14 -24.68 32.46 -4.20
CA LEU A 14 -24.04 31.15 -4.40
C LEU A 14 -22.51 31.28 -4.47
N LEU A 15 -21.99 32.28 -5.19
CA LEU A 15 -20.54 32.51 -5.28
C LEU A 15 -19.91 32.88 -3.92
N VAL A 16 -20.58 33.73 -3.14
CA VAL A 16 -20.12 34.09 -1.79
C VAL A 16 -20.17 32.88 -0.85
N LEU A 17 -21.18 32.01 -0.96
CA LEU A 17 -21.28 30.77 -0.18
C LEU A 17 -20.16 29.77 -0.53
N LEU A 18 -19.80 29.64 -1.81
CA LEU A 18 -18.71 28.77 -2.26
C LEU A 18 -17.33 29.29 -1.81
N ILE A 19 -17.13 30.62 -1.81
CA ILE A 19 -15.90 31.23 -1.28
C ILE A 19 -15.82 31.05 0.25
N ALA A 20 -16.91 31.29 0.99
CA ALA A 20 -16.91 31.08 2.45
C ALA A 20 -16.66 29.61 2.82
N LEU A 21 -17.25 28.65 2.08
CA LEU A 21 -17.06 27.22 2.32
C LEU A 21 -15.62 26.77 2.04
N SER A 22 -14.97 27.33 1.01
CA SER A 22 -13.57 27.03 0.70
C SER A 22 -12.58 27.59 1.72
N LEU A 23 -12.85 28.75 2.35
CA LEU A 23 -12.03 29.25 3.45
C LEU A 23 -12.14 28.42 4.74
N VAL A 24 -13.30 27.79 5.01
CA VAL A 24 -13.48 26.90 6.18
C VAL A 24 -12.76 25.56 6.00
N LEU A 25 -12.74 25.01 4.77
CA LEU A 25 -12.04 23.75 4.45
C LEU A 25 -10.50 23.87 4.42
N ALA A 26 -9.95 25.07 4.28
CA ALA A 26 -8.51 25.32 4.31
C ALA A 26 -7.92 25.53 5.72
N GLY A 27 -8.75 25.68 6.76
CA GLY A 27 -8.33 26.06 8.12
C GLY A 27 -7.80 24.94 9.03
N CYS A 28 -7.95 23.65 8.67
CA CYS A 28 -7.55 22.53 9.55
C CYS A 28 -6.16 21.94 9.26
N ARG A 29 -5.33 22.57 8.41
CA ARG A 29 -4.08 21.96 7.92
C ARG A 29 -2.80 22.64 8.41
N ASN A 30 -2.69 22.97 9.70
CA ASN A 30 -1.41 23.48 10.24
C ASN A 30 -1.10 23.14 11.71
N ARG A 31 -1.30 21.89 12.16
CA ARG A 31 -0.94 21.51 13.55
C ARG A 31 -0.39 20.08 13.70
N ARG A 32 0.56 19.66 12.86
CA ARG A 32 1.22 18.34 13.02
C ARG A 32 2.75 18.28 12.88
N ASN A 33 3.43 19.41 12.73
CA ASN A 33 4.90 19.43 12.65
C ASN A 33 5.51 20.10 13.89
N GLN A 34 5.26 19.53 15.07
CA GLN A 34 6.07 19.83 16.24
C GLN A 34 7.21 18.79 16.31
N PRO A 35 8.47 19.17 16.05
CA PRO A 35 9.60 18.30 16.32
C PRO A 35 9.74 18.16 17.85
N GLU A 36 9.57 16.95 18.36
CA GLU A 36 9.89 16.62 19.75
C GLU A 36 11.40 16.71 19.94
N ASP A 37 11.83 17.79 20.58
CA ASP A 37 13.18 17.97 21.09
C ASP A 37 13.24 17.35 22.49
N THR A 38 13.94 16.22 22.66
CA THR A 38 14.43 15.78 23.97
C THR A 38 15.61 14.81 23.81
N THR A 39 16.80 15.42 23.84
CA THR A 39 18.03 15.05 24.57
C THR A 39 18.39 13.55 24.79
N PRO A 40 19.64 13.13 24.48
CA PRO A 40 20.15 11.80 24.76
C PRO A 40 20.54 11.62 26.24
N VAL A 41 20.34 10.42 26.80
CA VAL A 41 20.88 10.03 28.12
C VAL A 41 21.58 8.67 28.05
N PRO A 42 22.90 8.61 28.32
CA PRO A 42 23.57 7.48 28.95
C PRO A 42 24.27 7.92 30.26
N PRO A 43 24.90 7.06 31.09
CA PRO A 43 24.91 5.59 31.19
C PRO A 43 24.58 5.05 32.62
N THR A 44 24.60 3.72 32.72
CA THR A 44 24.48 2.79 33.88
C THR A 44 25.20 3.19 35.18
N PRO A 45 24.71 2.72 36.34
CA PRO A 45 25.60 2.22 37.40
C PRO A 45 25.30 0.79 37.89
N VAL A 46 26.40 0.06 38.12
CA VAL A 46 26.61 -1.25 38.79
C VAL A 46 26.49 -1.12 40.31
N VAL A 47 25.94 -2.11 41.05
CA VAL A 47 26.35 -2.68 42.38
C VAL A 47 25.39 -3.88 42.64
N GLU A 48 25.74 -5.17 42.76
CA GLU A 48 26.56 -5.96 43.72
C GLU A 48 25.98 -6.11 45.16
N ASP A 49 26.02 -7.35 45.66
CA ASP A 49 25.94 -7.80 47.06
C ASP A 49 24.58 -7.95 47.79
N SER A 50 24.32 -9.20 48.23
CA SER A 50 23.60 -9.61 49.45
C SER A 50 23.44 -11.15 49.44
N ALA A 51 24.29 -11.92 50.13
CA ALA A 51 24.13 -12.38 51.52
C ALA A 51 23.50 -13.81 51.64
N PRO A 52 23.72 -14.54 52.75
CA PRO A 52 24.03 -15.99 52.74
C PRO A 52 22.84 -16.95 52.66
N VAL A 53 23.10 -18.15 52.12
CA VAL A 53 22.17 -19.28 51.99
C VAL A 53 21.89 -19.97 53.34
N PRO A 54 20.63 -20.20 53.74
CA PRO A 54 20.30 -21.06 54.88
C PRO A 54 20.36 -22.55 54.53
N THR A 55 20.94 -23.34 55.43
CA THR A 55 20.98 -24.81 55.41
C THR A 55 19.62 -25.39 55.81
N PHE A 56 18.96 -26.13 54.91
CA PHE A 56 17.75 -26.90 55.21
C PHE A 56 18.07 -28.39 55.35
N THR A 57 17.77 -28.94 56.53
CA THR A 57 17.73 -30.38 56.83
C THR A 57 16.54 -31.02 56.10
N PRO A 58 16.69 -32.06 55.27
CA PRO A 58 15.54 -32.72 54.67
C PRO A 58 14.87 -33.68 55.68
N THR A 59 13.61 -33.40 56.02
CA THR A 59 12.67 -34.40 56.50
C THR A 59 12.16 -35.18 55.28
N PRO A 60 12.18 -36.52 55.27
CA PRO A 60 11.50 -37.29 54.23
C PRO A 60 9.99 -37.14 54.46
N ASP A 61 9.36 -36.30 53.64
CA ASP A 61 7.91 -36.12 53.63
C ASP A 61 7.28 -37.02 52.55
N MET A 62 6.07 -37.46 52.87
CA MET A 62 5.33 -38.57 52.29
C MET A 62 5.00 -38.35 50.79
N PRO A 63 4.68 -39.41 50.01
CA PRO A 63 4.29 -39.26 48.61
C PRO A 63 3.02 -38.40 48.49
N PRO A 64 2.99 -37.36 47.63
CA PRO A 64 1.76 -36.64 47.35
C PRO A 64 0.78 -37.55 46.58
N GLU A 65 -0.46 -37.58 47.05
CA GLU A 65 -1.61 -38.13 46.32
C GLU A 65 -1.76 -37.40 44.97
N PRO A 66 -2.07 -38.10 43.85
CA PRO A 66 -2.14 -37.46 42.54
C PRO A 66 -3.25 -36.41 42.52
N THR A 67 -2.86 -35.15 42.36
CA THR A 67 -3.76 -34.02 42.14
C THR A 67 -4.34 -34.11 40.73
N ASP A 68 -5.67 -34.18 40.61
CA ASP A 68 -6.39 -34.06 39.34
C ASP A 68 -5.96 -32.76 38.64
N THR A 69 -5.19 -32.92 37.56
CA THR A 69 -4.76 -31.81 36.71
C THR A 69 -5.98 -31.29 35.94
N PRO A 70 -6.33 -30.00 36.00
CA PRO A 70 -7.37 -29.48 35.12
C PRO A 70 -6.91 -29.62 33.67
N VAL A 71 -7.68 -30.36 32.87
CA VAL A 71 -7.46 -30.50 31.44
C VAL A 71 -7.52 -29.09 30.82
N PRO A 72 -6.48 -28.63 30.10
CA PRO A 72 -6.54 -27.38 29.37
C PRO A 72 -7.72 -27.41 28.40
N ALA A 73 -8.63 -26.45 28.51
CA ALA A 73 -9.70 -26.29 27.54
C ALA A 73 -9.05 -26.00 26.17
N GLU A 74 -9.18 -26.92 25.23
CA GLU A 74 -8.74 -26.75 23.85
C GLU A 74 -9.50 -25.55 23.26
N PRO A 75 -8.82 -24.58 22.64
CA PRO A 75 -9.49 -23.43 22.04
C PRO A 75 -10.42 -23.94 20.94
N THR A 76 -11.73 -23.82 21.16
CA THR A 76 -12.74 -24.08 20.14
C THR A 76 -12.57 -23.04 19.05
N ALA A 77 -11.90 -23.38 17.96
CA ALA A 77 -11.86 -22.57 16.76
C ALA A 77 -13.30 -22.32 16.31
N THR A 78 -13.74 -21.07 16.40
CA THR A 78 -15.02 -20.66 15.83
C THR A 78 -14.78 -20.49 14.33
N ASP A 79 -15.27 -21.44 13.53
CA ASP A 79 -15.33 -21.33 12.07
C ASP A 79 -16.24 -20.15 11.69
N THR A 80 -15.69 -18.93 11.76
CA THR A 80 -16.29 -17.77 11.13
C THR A 80 -15.96 -17.90 9.64
N PRO A 81 -16.95 -17.94 8.74
CA PRO A 81 -16.67 -17.92 7.31
C PRO A 81 -15.98 -16.60 6.98
N GLU A 82 -14.65 -16.64 6.85
CA GLU A 82 -13.88 -15.49 6.38
C GLU A 82 -14.24 -15.25 4.91
N THR A 83 -14.77 -14.06 4.64
CA THR A 83 -14.94 -13.60 3.26
C THR A 83 -13.55 -13.59 2.64
N PRO A 84 -13.33 -14.22 1.47
CA PRO A 84 -11.99 -14.32 0.89
C PRO A 84 -11.42 -12.92 0.68
N GLN A 85 -10.37 -12.58 1.44
CA GLN A 85 -9.71 -11.28 1.33
C GLN A 85 -8.91 -11.24 0.03
N THR A 86 -9.06 -10.15 -0.73
CA THR A 86 -8.23 -9.90 -1.91
C THR A 86 -6.84 -9.41 -1.47
N VAL A 87 -5.79 -10.19 -1.75
CA VAL A 87 -4.44 -9.94 -1.24
C VAL A 87 -3.38 -10.09 -2.34
N ALA A 88 -2.29 -9.33 -2.22
CA ALA A 88 -1.13 -9.51 -3.08
C ALA A 88 -0.34 -10.77 -2.71
N ILE A 89 -0.06 -11.65 -3.66
CA ILE A 89 0.68 -12.91 -3.40
C ILE A 89 2.19 -12.70 -3.26
N VAL A 90 2.69 -11.57 -3.75
CA VAL A 90 4.08 -11.09 -3.69
C VAL A 90 4.09 -9.58 -3.56
N GLN A 91 5.24 -8.97 -3.23
CA GLN A 91 5.38 -7.53 -3.35
C GLN A 91 5.09 -7.10 -4.80
N ALA A 92 4.18 -6.15 -4.97
CA ALA A 92 3.71 -5.73 -6.28
C ALA A 92 3.68 -4.20 -6.42
N ASN A 93 3.94 -3.72 -7.64
CA ASN A 93 3.86 -2.29 -7.96
C ASN A 93 2.41 -1.87 -8.21
N LEU A 94 2.05 -0.70 -7.70
CA LEU A 94 0.83 0.02 -8.02
C LEU A 94 1.14 1.07 -9.08
N ARG A 95 0.35 1.13 -10.15
CA ARG A 95 0.62 1.99 -11.33
C ARG A 95 -0.51 2.97 -11.60
N GLN A 96 -0.20 4.06 -12.31
CA GLN A 96 -1.21 5.06 -12.73
C GLN A 96 -2.22 4.53 -13.75
N GLY A 97 -1.90 3.44 -14.44
CA GLY A 97 -2.75 2.87 -15.48
C GLY A 97 -2.51 1.38 -15.67
N PRO A 98 -3.39 0.69 -16.42
CA PRO A 98 -3.38 -0.76 -16.61
C PRO A 98 -2.30 -1.23 -17.59
N SER A 99 -1.04 -0.86 -17.35
CA SER A 99 0.12 -1.37 -18.09
C SER A 99 1.45 -1.00 -17.46
N THR A 100 2.49 -1.75 -17.82
CA THR A 100 3.87 -1.50 -17.40
C THR A 100 4.47 -0.21 -17.96
N PHE A 101 3.86 0.41 -18.96
CA PHE A 101 4.26 1.74 -19.48
C PHE A 101 3.80 2.90 -18.60
N TYR A 102 2.79 2.69 -17.75
CA TYR A 102 2.37 3.73 -16.81
C TYR A 102 3.33 3.81 -15.61
N PRO A 103 3.58 5.02 -15.07
CA PRO A 103 4.41 5.20 -13.90
C PRO A 103 3.94 4.41 -12.68
N ILE A 104 4.88 4.02 -11.83
CA ILE A 104 4.62 3.44 -10.51
C ILE A 104 4.24 4.58 -9.55
N VAL A 105 3.12 4.43 -8.84
CA VAL A 105 2.63 5.38 -7.81
C VAL A 105 2.77 4.86 -6.39
N GLY A 106 3.09 3.58 -6.24
CA GLY A 106 3.25 2.95 -4.94
C GLY A 106 3.54 1.47 -5.07
N GLN A 107 3.51 0.79 -3.93
CA GLN A 107 3.72 -0.65 -3.84
C GLN A 107 2.82 -1.23 -2.76
N VAL A 108 2.41 -2.48 -2.94
CA VAL A 108 1.80 -3.31 -1.91
C VAL A 108 2.79 -4.41 -1.52
N GLN A 109 2.95 -4.66 -0.23
CA GLN A 109 3.79 -5.75 0.25
C GLN A 109 3.10 -7.11 0.04
N GLN A 110 3.87 -8.18 0.06
CA GLN A 110 3.32 -9.53 0.05
C GLN A 110 2.30 -9.71 1.19
N ASN A 111 1.19 -10.40 0.90
CA ASN A 111 0.02 -10.59 1.76
C ASN A 111 -0.70 -9.28 2.14
N GLY A 112 -0.33 -8.14 1.53
CA GLY A 112 -1.03 -6.88 1.72
C GLY A 112 -2.42 -6.95 1.09
N ALA A 113 -3.44 -6.58 1.87
CA ALA A 113 -4.81 -6.48 1.40
C ALA A 113 -4.98 -5.32 0.41
N VAL A 114 -5.79 -5.54 -0.62
CA VAL A 114 -6.15 -4.53 -1.61
C VAL A 114 -7.66 -4.55 -1.84
N GLU A 115 -8.24 -3.37 -2.04
CA GLU A 115 -9.65 -3.25 -2.41
C GLU A 115 -9.75 -3.08 -3.93
N VAL A 116 -10.33 -4.06 -4.61
CA VAL A 116 -10.46 -4.07 -6.08
C VAL A 116 -11.86 -3.62 -6.47
N VAL A 117 -11.93 -2.66 -7.41
CA VAL A 117 -13.20 -2.04 -7.83
C VAL A 117 -13.54 -2.27 -9.31
N ALA A 118 -12.54 -2.58 -10.16
CA ALA A 118 -12.76 -2.85 -11.57
C ALA A 118 -11.61 -3.66 -12.20
N GLN A 119 -11.79 -4.07 -13.45
CA GLN A 119 -10.77 -4.71 -14.30
C GLN A 119 -10.51 -3.88 -15.56
N SER A 120 -9.30 -4.00 -16.10
CA SER A 120 -8.98 -3.43 -17.41
C SER A 120 -9.71 -4.18 -18.54
N PRO A 121 -9.93 -3.54 -19.71
CA PRO A 121 -10.60 -4.19 -20.84
C PRO A 121 -9.93 -5.48 -21.35
N ASP A 122 -8.61 -5.61 -21.16
CA ASP A 122 -7.82 -6.81 -21.51
C ASP A 122 -7.72 -7.84 -20.36
N LEU A 123 -8.40 -7.57 -19.23
CA LEU A 123 -8.47 -8.40 -18.03
C LEU A 123 -7.11 -8.70 -17.37
N GLN A 124 -6.05 -7.96 -17.73
CA GLN A 124 -4.71 -8.16 -17.19
C GLN A 124 -4.45 -7.38 -15.90
N TRP A 125 -5.21 -6.32 -15.66
CA TRP A 125 -5.00 -5.40 -14.53
C TRP A 125 -6.27 -5.22 -13.73
N LEU A 126 -6.10 -4.99 -12.42
CA LEU A 126 -7.16 -4.67 -11.49
C LEU A 126 -7.03 -3.20 -11.08
N GLN A 127 -8.14 -2.47 -11.13
CA GLN A 127 -8.22 -1.13 -10.57
C GLN A 127 -8.54 -1.23 -9.09
N LEU A 128 -7.78 -0.51 -8.28
CA LEU A 128 -7.99 -0.42 -6.84
C LEU A 128 -8.87 0.78 -6.49
N ALA A 129 -9.45 0.78 -5.28
CA ALA A 129 -10.29 1.88 -4.78
C ALA A 129 -9.57 3.25 -4.73
N ASN A 130 -8.23 3.26 -4.77
CA ASN A 130 -7.39 4.46 -4.82
C ASN A 130 -6.98 4.86 -6.24
N ASP A 131 -7.69 4.39 -7.27
CA ASP A 131 -7.44 4.63 -8.70
C ASP A 131 -6.10 4.13 -9.24
N SER A 132 -5.34 3.37 -8.45
CA SER A 132 -4.13 2.71 -8.91
C SER A 132 -4.42 1.34 -9.51
N TRP A 133 -3.45 0.83 -10.26
CA TRP A 133 -3.57 -0.42 -11.01
C TRP A 133 -2.52 -1.44 -10.56
N ILE A 134 -2.96 -2.67 -10.33
CA ILE A 134 -2.12 -3.81 -9.97
C ILE A 134 -2.26 -4.93 -11.01
N TYR A 135 -1.18 -5.64 -11.29
CA TYR A 135 -1.18 -6.75 -12.25
C TYR A 135 -1.96 -7.94 -11.67
N LYS A 136 -3.03 -8.37 -12.36
CA LYS A 136 -4.00 -9.34 -11.86
C LYS A 136 -3.39 -10.66 -11.40
N PRO A 137 -2.42 -11.28 -12.12
CA PRO A 137 -1.81 -12.54 -11.69
C PRO A 137 -1.02 -12.46 -10.38
N LEU A 138 -0.78 -11.26 -9.83
CA LEU A 138 -0.11 -11.07 -8.54
C LEU A 138 -1.10 -10.93 -7.38
N VAL A 139 -2.40 -11.13 -7.62
CA VAL A 139 -3.46 -10.93 -6.65
C VAL A 139 -4.29 -12.21 -6.52
N ALA A 140 -4.47 -12.68 -5.28
CA ALA A 140 -5.36 -13.78 -4.93
C ALA A 140 -6.69 -13.25 -4.38
N GLY A 141 -7.73 -14.08 -4.41
CA GLY A 141 -9.04 -13.73 -3.86
C GLY A 141 -9.75 -12.61 -4.63
N VAL A 142 -9.51 -12.50 -5.94
CA VAL A 142 -10.17 -11.51 -6.80
C VAL A 142 -11.64 -11.92 -7.00
N PRO A 143 -12.62 -11.03 -6.75
CA PRO A 143 -14.02 -11.32 -7.03
C PRO A 143 -14.27 -11.60 -8.52
N GLU A 144 -15.17 -12.53 -8.83
CA GLU A 144 -15.49 -12.87 -10.22
C GLU A 144 -16.30 -11.75 -10.92
N ASP A 145 -17.15 -11.04 -10.18
CA ASP A 145 -18.10 -10.05 -10.69
C ASP A 145 -17.58 -8.60 -10.66
N LEU A 146 -16.39 -8.36 -11.22
CA LEU A 146 -15.84 -7.01 -11.30
C LEU A 146 -16.21 -6.31 -12.62
N PRO A 147 -16.66 -5.03 -12.57
CA PRO A 147 -16.97 -4.27 -13.78
C PRO A 147 -15.70 -3.97 -14.60
N ILE A 148 -15.89 -3.70 -15.89
CA ILE A 148 -14.80 -3.23 -16.77
C ILE A 148 -14.69 -1.72 -16.66
N ALA A 149 -13.48 -1.23 -16.39
CA ALA A 149 -13.19 0.20 -16.38
C ALA A 149 -13.29 0.78 -17.81
N ILE A 150 -14.03 1.88 -17.95
CA ILE A 150 -14.27 2.54 -19.24
C ILE A 150 -13.28 3.69 -19.43
N GLY A 151 -12.81 3.89 -20.67
CA GLY A 151 -11.92 5.02 -21.01
C GLY A 151 -10.47 4.86 -20.52
N VAL A 152 -10.10 3.69 -20.01
CA VAL A 152 -8.72 3.33 -19.67
C VAL A 152 -8.13 2.48 -20.79
N GLU A 153 -7.06 2.96 -21.40
CA GLU A 153 -6.33 2.16 -22.37
C GLU A 153 -5.24 1.36 -21.66
N ALA A 154 -5.30 0.04 -21.81
CA ALA A 154 -4.27 -0.88 -21.33
C ALA A 154 -2.91 -0.67 -22.04
N THR A 155 -2.82 0.17 -23.07
CA THR A 155 -1.52 0.60 -23.62
C THR A 155 -1.69 1.79 -24.56
N PRO A 156 -0.89 2.86 -24.46
CA PRO A 156 -0.40 3.48 -25.68
C PRO A 156 0.58 2.49 -26.33
N ARG A 157 0.33 2.08 -27.58
CA ARG A 157 1.29 1.31 -28.38
C ARG A 157 2.67 1.96 -28.24
N PRO A 158 3.78 1.20 -28.05
CA PRO A 158 5.11 1.78 -28.13
C PRO A 158 5.17 2.62 -29.39
N THR A 159 5.32 3.95 -29.25
CA THR A 159 5.69 4.77 -30.40
C THR A 159 7.02 4.20 -30.82
N ALA A 160 7.08 3.58 -32.00
CA ALA A 160 8.28 2.91 -32.48
C ALA A 160 9.46 3.85 -32.23
N VAL A 161 10.41 3.41 -31.39
CA VAL A 161 11.67 4.15 -31.21
C VAL A 161 12.20 4.34 -32.64
N PRO A 162 12.54 5.58 -33.07
CA PRO A 162 13.09 5.76 -34.39
C PRO A 162 14.22 4.76 -34.57
N ARG A 163 14.10 3.90 -35.59
CA ARG A 163 15.14 2.93 -35.92
C ARG A 163 16.45 3.72 -35.97
N PRO A 164 17.50 3.33 -35.22
CA PRO A 164 18.79 3.98 -35.36
C PRO A 164 19.15 3.97 -36.85
N THR A 165 19.27 5.15 -37.45
CA THR A 165 19.79 5.29 -38.81
C THR A 165 21.13 4.57 -38.81
N ALA A 166 21.29 3.58 -39.69
CA ALA A 166 22.54 2.85 -39.80
C ALA A 166 23.69 3.87 -39.89
N THR A 167 24.65 3.80 -38.98
CA THR A 167 25.88 4.58 -39.09
C THR A 167 26.49 4.26 -40.45
N PRO A 168 26.82 5.24 -41.30
CA PRO A 168 27.39 4.95 -42.61
C PRO A 168 28.65 4.10 -42.43
N THR A 169 28.64 2.91 -43.02
CA THR A 169 29.80 2.02 -43.03
C THR A 169 30.96 2.77 -43.70
N ARG A 170 32.01 3.08 -42.93
CA ARG A 170 33.23 3.69 -43.48
C ARG A 170 33.80 2.75 -44.56
N PRO A 171 34.14 3.26 -45.76
CA PRO A 171 34.78 2.44 -46.80
C PRO A 171 36.04 1.76 -46.26
N PRO A 172 36.36 0.54 -46.72
CA PRO A 172 37.59 -0.13 -46.32
C PRO A 172 38.81 0.74 -46.68
N PRO A 173 39.86 0.77 -45.83
CA PRO A 173 41.08 1.52 -46.15
C PRO A 173 41.70 0.99 -47.45
N PRO A 174 42.33 1.85 -48.27
CA PRO A 174 42.97 1.41 -49.51
C PRO A 174 44.10 0.42 -49.20
N THR A 175 44.13 -0.71 -49.92
CA THR A 175 45.22 -1.67 -49.86
C THR A 175 46.51 -0.99 -50.34
N ARG A 176 47.52 -0.93 -49.48
CA ARG A 176 48.86 -0.51 -49.90
C ARG A 176 49.50 -1.65 -50.69
N THR A 177 49.82 -1.42 -51.96
CA THR A 177 50.62 -2.34 -52.77
C THR A 177 52.09 -2.22 -52.36
N PRO A 178 52.78 -3.30 -51.95
CA PRO A 178 54.22 -3.27 -51.69
C PRO A 178 55.00 -3.07 -53.00
N THR A 179 56.03 -2.22 -52.95
CA THR A 179 56.97 -1.93 -54.05
C THR A 179 58.15 -2.89 -54.03
#